data_AF-A0A8I0HD98-F1
#
_entry.id   AF-A0A8I0HD98-F1
#
_cell.length_a   1.000
_cell.length_b   1.000
_cell.length_c   1.000
_cell.angle_alpha   90.00
_cell.angle_beta   90.00
_cell.angle_gamma   90.00
#
_symmetry.space_group_name_H-M   'P 1'
#
loop_
_entity.id
_entity.type
_entity.pdbx_description
1 polymer ?
#
loop_
_entity_poly.entity_id
_entity_poly.type
_entity_poly.pdbx_seq_one_letter_code
_entity_poly.pdbx_strand_id
1 'polypeptide(L)'
;MAKQVSPGVLALRKVVDDVYADAREAKKQGKLVGWSSSKFPCELAEAFDLNVMYPENQAAGIAAQRDGEIMCQAAEDLGFDNDICGYARIS
;
A
#
# COMPACT_ATOMS: atom_id res chain seq x y z
N MET A 1 -16.97 -15.05 -22.09
CA MET A 1 -17.27 -15.44 -20.69
C MET A 1 -16.17 -14.89 -19.80
N ALA A 2 -16.52 -14.26 -18.67
CA ALA A 2 -15.50 -13.87 -17.69
C ALA A 2 -14.82 -15.13 -17.15
N LYS A 3 -13.49 -15.16 -17.14
CA LYS A 3 -12.72 -16.30 -16.62
C LYS A 3 -13.02 -16.43 -15.13
N GLN A 4 -13.39 -17.63 -14.67
CA GLN A 4 -13.57 -17.89 -13.25
C GLN A 4 -12.24 -17.65 -12.52
N VAL A 5 -12.27 -16.83 -11.48
CA VAL A 5 -11.09 -16.52 -10.67
C VAL A 5 -10.73 -17.75 -9.84
N SER A 6 -9.46 -18.13 -9.81
CA SER A 6 -9.03 -19.33 -9.08
C SER A 6 -9.15 -19.12 -7.57
N PRO A 7 -9.37 -20.20 -6.79
CA PRO A 7 -9.36 -20.11 -5.33
C PRO A 7 -8.10 -19.47 -4.74
N GLY A 8 -6.93 -19.72 -5.36
CA GLY A 8 -5.67 -19.12 -4.92
C GLY A 8 -5.62 -17.60 -5.09
N VAL A 9 -6.19 -17.05 -6.17
CA VAL A 9 -6.29 -15.60 -6.36
C VAL A 9 -7.25 -14.98 -5.34
N LEU A 10 -8.35 -15.67 -5.01
CA LEU A 10 -9.28 -15.21 -3.98
C LEU A 10 -8.61 -15.18 -2.60
N ALA A 11 -7.84 -16.21 -2.26
CA ALA A 11 -7.09 -16.27 -1.00
C ALA A 11 -6.06 -15.14 -0.89
N LEU A 12 -5.28 -14.87 -1.94
CA LEU A 12 -4.28 -13.79 -1.94
C LEU A 12 -4.92 -12.41 -1.83
N ARG A 13 -6.07 -12.18 -2.51
CA ARG A 13 -6.83 -10.93 -2.35
C ARG A 13 -7.27 -10.72 -0.91
N LYS A 14 -7.80 -11.77 -0.28
CA LYS A 14 -8.20 -11.71 1.13
C LYS A 14 -7.03 -11.32 2.04
N VAL A 15 -5.84 -11.88 1.83
CA VAL A 15 -4.65 -11.52 2.63
C VAL A 15 -4.36 -10.03 2.52
N VAL A 16 -4.39 -9.47 1.31
CA VAL A 16 -4.16 -8.03 1.12
C VAL A 16 -5.27 -7.21 1.79
N ASP A 17 -6.54 -7.57 1.59
CA ASP A 17 -7.69 -6.87 2.17
C ASP A 17 -7.62 -6.86 3.71
N ASP A 18 -7.28 -7.99 4.32
CA ASP A 18 -7.13 -8.13 5.78
C ASP A 18 -6.01 -7.21 6.31
N VAL A 19 -4.84 -7.18 5.66
CA VAL A 19 -3.71 -6.32 6.08
C VAL A 19 -4.12 -4.83 6.13
N TYR A 20 -4.84 -4.34 5.11
CA TYR A 20 -5.33 -2.96 5.11
C TYR A 20 -6.45 -2.73 6.15
N ALA A 21 -7.33 -3.72 6.36
CA ALA A 21 -8.40 -3.63 7.36
C ALA A 21 -7.82 -3.57 8.79
N ASP A 22 -6.85 -4.42 9.10
CA ASP A 22 -6.20 -4.50 10.40
C ASP A 22 -5.45 -3.21 10.73
N ALA A 23 -4.71 -2.64 9.78
CA ALA A 23 -4.04 -1.35 9.98
C ALA A 23 -5.02 -0.21 10.25
N ARG A 24 -6.17 -0.17 9.56
CA ARG A 24 -7.22 0.82 9.81
C ARG A 24 -7.85 0.64 11.19
N GLU A 25 -8.08 -0.60 11.60
CA GLU A 25 -8.63 -0.91 12.91
C GLU A 25 -7.65 -0.58 14.05
N ALA A 26 -6.37 -0.95 13.90
CA ALA A 26 -5.30 -0.56 14.81
C ALA A 26 -5.23 0.96 15.00
N LYS A 27 -5.34 1.73 13.90
CA LYS A 27 -5.38 3.19 13.97
C LYS A 27 -6.59 3.72 14.75
N LYS A 28 -7.79 3.15 14.54
CA LYS A 28 -9.01 3.53 15.31
C LYS A 28 -8.86 3.24 16.81
N GLN A 29 -8.17 2.16 17.15
CA GLN A 29 -7.87 1.76 18.52
C GLN A 29 -6.75 2.60 19.16
N GLY A 30 -6.14 3.54 18.43
CA GLY A 30 -5.04 4.38 18.92
C GLY A 30 -3.68 3.68 18.96
N LYS A 31 -3.53 2.51 18.34
CA LYS A 31 -2.24 1.82 18.19
C LYS A 31 -1.35 2.53 17.17
N LEU A 32 -0.05 2.27 17.26
CA LEU A 32 0.93 2.74 16.29
C LEU A 32 0.77 1.96 14.98
N VAL A 33 0.75 2.69 13.86
CA VAL A 33 0.74 2.14 12.50
C VAL A 33 1.88 2.79 11.75
N GLY A 34 2.81 1.99 11.23
CA GLY A 34 4.02 2.44 10.56
C GLY A 34 3.96 2.25 9.05
N TRP A 35 4.76 3.02 8.31
CA TRP A 35 5.06 2.79 6.91
C TRP A 35 6.51 2.38 6.75
N SER A 36 6.79 1.44 5.85
CA SER A 36 8.13 0.90 5.64
C SER A 36 8.46 0.68 4.16
N SER A 37 9.74 0.73 3.83
CA SER A 37 10.25 0.32 2.52
C SER A 37 10.10 -1.18 2.32
N SER A 38 9.97 -1.64 1.07
CA SER A 38 9.73 -3.04 0.72
C SER A 38 10.78 -4.06 1.18
N LYS A 39 12.00 -3.62 1.52
CA LYS A 39 13.12 -4.49 1.94
C LYS A 39 13.55 -4.30 3.40
N PHE A 40 12.81 -3.54 4.18
CA PHE A 40 13.08 -3.46 5.60
C PHE A 40 12.83 -4.83 6.27
N PRO A 41 13.63 -5.25 7.27
CA PRO A 41 13.38 -6.49 8.02
C PRO A 41 12.04 -6.44 8.77
N CYS A 42 10.98 -6.98 8.16
CA CYS A 42 9.62 -6.87 8.68
C CYS A 42 9.44 -7.65 10.00
N GLU A 43 10.28 -8.65 10.24
CA GLU A 43 10.32 -9.44 11.47
C GLU A 43 10.53 -8.57 12.71
N LEU A 44 11.25 -7.45 12.58
CA LEU A 44 11.45 -6.51 13.68
C LEU A 44 10.13 -5.83 14.08
N ALA A 45 9.33 -5.38 13.11
CA ALA A 45 8.05 -4.74 13.40
C ALA A 45 7.02 -5.74 13.93
N GLU A 46 7.01 -6.94 13.35
CA GLU A 46 6.16 -8.05 13.81
C GLU A 46 6.46 -8.42 15.27
N ALA A 47 7.73 -8.46 15.67
CA ALA A 47 8.13 -8.75 17.04
C ALA A 47 7.61 -7.73 18.09
N PHE A 48 7.17 -6.55 17.66
CA PHE A 48 6.56 -5.52 18.50
C PHE A 48 5.05 -5.38 18.31
N ASP A 49 4.40 -6.34 17.63
CA ASP A 49 2.96 -6.31 17.30
C ASP A 49 2.56 -5.01 16.56
N LEU A 50 3.45 -4.49 15.70
CA LEU A 50 3.21 -3.26 14.96
C LEU A 50 2.59 -3.54 13.59
N ASN A 51 1.45 -2.90 13.31
CA ASN A 51 0.90 -2.88 11.96
C ASN A 51 1.77 -2.00 11.06
N VAL A 52 2.33 -2.59 10.00
CA VAL A 52 3.17 -1.90 9.02
C VAL A 52 2.60 -2.01 7.62
N MET A 53 2.53 -0.86 6.93
CA MET A 53 2.10 -0.74 5.54
C MET A 53 3.27 -0.38 4.64
N TYR A 54 3.15 -0.66 3.35
CA TYR A 54 4.20 -0.44 2.35
C TYR A 54 3.71 0.53 1.28
N PRO A 55 4.22 1.77 1.25
CA PRO A 55 3.80 2.78 0.27
C PRO A 55 3.96 2.30 -1.19
N GLU A 56 5.04 1.55 -1.48
CA GLU A 56 5.28 0.95 -2.80
C GLU A 56 4.12 0.02 -3.25
N ASN A 57 3.57 -0.78 -2.32
CA ASN A 57 2.45 -1.69 -2.62
C ASN A 57 1.15 -0.90 -2.86
N GLN A 58 0.90 0.13 -2.04
CA GLN A 58 -0.24 1.01 -2.21
C GLN A 58 -0.18 1.71 -3.56
N ALA A 59 0.99 2.25 -3.91
CA ALA A 59 1.17 3.06 -5.11
C ALA A 59 1.04 2.20 -6.37
N ALA A 60 1.56 0.97 -6.34
CA ALA A 60 1.32 -0.02 -7.39
C ALA A 60 -0.18 -0.37 -7.53
N GLY A 61 -0.89 -0.51 -6.42
CA GLY A 61 -2.34 -0.76 -6.41
C GLY A 61 -3.14 0.39 -7.03
N ILE A 62 -2.85 1.62 -6.66
CA ILE A 62 -3.46 2.83 -7.24
C ILE A 62 -3.19 2.92 -8.74
N ALA A 63 -1.92 2.74 -9.15
CA ALA A 63 -1.55 2.77 -10.56
C ALA A 63 -2.29 1.69 -11.37
N ALA A 64 -2.45 0.48 -10.81
CA ALA A 64 -3.21 -0.60 -11.46
C ALA A 64 -4.72 -0.28 -11.61
N GLN A 65 -5.28 0.57 -10.74
CA GLN A 65 -6.65 1.09 -10.86
C GLN A 65 -6.76 2.30 -11.80
N ARG A 66 -5.66 2.69 -12.47
CA ARG A 66 -5.55 3.84 -13.40
C ARG A 66 -5.62 5.21 -12.74
N ASP A 67 -5.37 5.28 -11.44
CA ASP A 67 -5.37 6.53 -10.68
C ASP A 67 -3.95 7.08 -10.45
N GLY A 68 -2.92 6.41 -10.97
CA GLY A 68 -1.51 6.79 -10.76
C GLY A 68 -1.16 8.18 -11.32
N GLU A 69 -1.66 8.52 -12.51
CA GLU A 69 -1.38 9.82 -13.15
C GLU A 69 -1.98 10.98 -12.35
N ILE A 70 -3.21 10.81 -11.82
CA ILE A 70 -3.87 11.83 -11.00
C ILE A 70 -3.07 12.10 -9.72
N MET A 71 -2.57 11.05 -9.07
CA MET A 71 -1.77 11.19 -7.86
C MET A 71 -0.40 11.81 -8.15
N CYS A 72 0.27 11.40 -9.24
CA CYS A 72 1.54 12.03 -9.66
C CYS A 72 1.37 13.51 -9.98
N GLN A 73 0.31 13.89 -10.69
CA GLN A 73 0.03 15.30 -11.02
C GLN A 73 -0.21 16.11 -9.74
N ALA A 74 -0.92 15.55 -8.76
CA ALA A 74 -1.12 16.22 -7.48
C ALA A 74 0.21 16.51 -6.77
N ALA A 75 1.19 15.61 -6.84
CA ALA A 75 2.54 15.86 -6.31
C ALA A 75 3.30 16.92 -7.13
N GLU A 76 3.21 16.89 -8.45
CA GLU A 76 3.83 17.90 -9.32
C GLU A 76 3.27 19.30 -9.08
N ASP A 77 1.97 19.41 -8.84
CA ASP A 77 1.30 20.67 -8.47
C ASP A 77 1.75 21.19 -7.10
N LEU A 78 2.22 20.30 -6.21
CA LEU A 78 2.87 20.66 -4.94
C LEU A 78 4.34 21.05 -5.11
N GLY A 79 4.90 20.94 -6.32
CA GLY A 79 6.28 21.32 -6.66
C GLY A 79 7.28 20.17 -6.62
N PHE A 80 6.84 18.90 -6.51
CA PHE A 80 7.73 17.76 -6.66
C PHE A 80 8.12 17.55 -8.13
N ASP A 81 9.41 17.34 -8.38
CA ASP A 81 9.92 17.13 -9.75
C ASP A 81 9.39 15.82 -10.36
N ASN A 82 8.97 15.84 -11.62
CA ASN A 82 8.50 14.65 -12.34
C ASN A 82 9.64 13.61 -12.53
N ASP A 83 10.91 14.01 -12.42
CA ASP A 83 12.05 13.09 -12.49
C ASP A 83 12.12 12.12 -11.30
N ILE A 84 11.46 12.43 -10.16
CA ILE A 84 11.47 11.52 -9.01
C ILE A 84 10.54 10.32 -9.22
N CYS A 85 10.82 9.25 -8.47
CA CYS A 85 10.10 7.97 -8.54
C CYS A 85 8.57 8.15 -8.46
N GLY A 86 7.84 7.53 -9.38
CA GLY A 86 6.37 7.56 -9.38
C GLY A 86 5.76 7.01 -8.08
N TYR A 87 6.36 6.01 -7.42
CA TYR A 87 5.90 5.56 -6.12
C TYR A 87 6.03 6.65 -5.04
N ALA A 88 7.10 7.44 -5.09
CA ALA A 88 7.28 8.56 -4.16
C ALA A 88 6.27 9.69 -4.44
N ARG A 89 5.88 9.91 -5.70
CA ARG A 89 4.86 10.91 -6.07
C ARG A 89 3.42 10.47 -5.76
N ILE A 90 3.15 9.16 -5.76
CA ILE A 90 1.81 8.62 -5.44
C ILE A 90 1.57 8.53 -3.92
N SER A 91 2.63 8.44 -3.11
CA SER A 91 2.59 8.21 -1.66
C SER A 91 2.47 9.51 -0.86
#